data_AF-A0AAN4Q5X8-F1
#
_entry.id   AF-A0AAN4Q5X8-F1
#
_cell.length_a   1.000
_cell.length_b   1.000
_cell.length_c   1.000
_cell.angle_alpha   90.00
_cell.angle_beta   90.00
_cell.angle_gamma   90.00
#
_symmetry.space_group_name_H-M   'P 1'
#
loop_
_entity.id
_entity.type
_entity.pdbx_description
1 polymer ?
#
loop_
_entity_poly.entity_id
_entity_poly.type
_entity_poly.pdbx_seq_one_letter_code
_entity_poly.pdbx_strand_id
1 'polypeptide(L)'
;MRHTELKPNLVVVANGEPAIITKVEAGASIEVQLIDSKKIIIVDIEDLKFLPSKAVSSEEISDQCPVIPDDDGVALEDITVAAERFFVIEQFKSGKISLAEAMKSTHTKKTAFYALVKKYDPSLGASVPSQN
;
A
#
# COMPACT_ATOMS: atom_id res chain seq x y z
N MET A 1 22.18 24.83 11.95
CA MET A 1 21.70 23.66 12.73
C MET A 1 20.24 23.93 13.09
N ARG A 2 19.32 23.01 12.76
CA ARG A 2 17.91 23.16 13.16
C ARG A 2 17.78 22.58 14.57
N HIS A 3 17.40 23.41 15.52
CA HIS A 3 17.12 22.97 16.89
C HIS A 3 15.62 22.64 16.96
N THR A 4 15.27 21.37 17.16
CA THR A 4 13.90 20.97 17.46
C THR A 4 13.72 21.03 18.97
N GLU A 5 12.85 21.91 19.45
CA GLU A 5 12.48 21.96 20.87
C GLU A 5 11.53 20.81 21.20
N LEU A 6 11.86 20.03 22.22
CA LEU A 6 11.01 18.99 22.76
C LEU A 6 9.86 19.61 23.55
N LYS A 7 8.62 19.38 23.09
CA LYS A 7 7.41 19.86 23.74
C LYS A 7 6.36 18.74 23.78
N PRO A 8 5.49 18.72 24.81
CA PRO A 8 4.30 17.88 24.77
C PRO A 8 3.49 18.10 23.50
N ASN A 9 2.81 17.04 23.03
CA ASN A 9 2.04 16.98 21.78
C ASN A 9 2.89 16.96 20.49
N LEU A 10 4.21 16.85 20.57
CA LEU A 10 5.04 16.62 19.39
C LEU A 10 4.92 15.17 18.92
N VAL A 11 4.73 14.96 17.61
CA VAL A 11 4.71 13.63 17.00
C VAL A 11 6.13 13.19 16.69
N VAL A 12 6.48 12.00 17.17
CA VAL A 12 7.80 11.37 17.05
C VAL A 12 7.62 9.88 16.72
N VAL A 13 8.71 9.20 16.40
CA VAL A 13 8.73 7.74 16.27
C VAL A 13 9.52 7.16 17.43
N ALA A 14 8.93 6.21 18.16
CA ALA A 14 9.52 5.49 19.28
C ALA A 14 9.33 3.98 19.06
N ASN A 15 10.39 3.18 19.22
CA ASN A 15 10.37 1.73 18.95
C ASN A 15 9.87 1.34 17.54
N GLY A 16 10.04 2.22 16.56
CA GLY A 16 9.54 1.99 15.20
C GLY A 16 8.05 2.27 15.00
N GLU A 17 7.34 2.72 16.04
CA GLU A 17 5.92 3.09 15.99
C GLU A 17 5.72 4.61 16.13
N PRO A 18 4.72 5.20 15.45
CA PRO A 18 4.32 6.59 15.66
C PRO A 18 3.83 6.82 17.09
N ALA A 19 4.34 7.87 17.73
CA ALA A 19 4.05 8.21 19.12
C ALA A 19 3.92 9.73 19.33
N ILE A 20 3.21 10.12 20.38
CA ILE A 20 3.03 11.52 20.79
C ILE A 20 3.72 11.71 22.13
N ILE A 21 4.56 12.75 22.24
CA ILE A 21 5.17 13.12 23.52
C ILE A 21 4.08 13.58 24.49
N THR A 22 3.90 12.86 25.59
CA THR A 22 2.97 13.23 26.66
C THR A 22 3.67 14.05 27.74
N LYS A 23 4.92 13.68 28.06
CA LYS A 23 5.70 14.35 29.10
C LYS A 23 7.21 14.27 28.82
N VAL A 24 7.92 15.34 29.15
CA VAL A 24 9.39 15.38 29.14
C VAL A 24 9.86 15.32 30.58
N GLU A 25 10.56 14.25 30.97
CA GLU A 25 11.06 14.07 32.33
C GLU A 25 12.46 14.68 32.50
N ALA A 26 12.84 14.93 33.75
CA ALA A 26 14.21 15.34 34.07
C ALA A 26 15.16 14.15 33.85
N GLY A 27 16.23 14.36 33.08
CA GLY A 27 17.24 13.31 32.84
C GLY A 27 17.19 12.63 31.47
N ALA A 28 16.62 13.29 30.45
CA ALA A 28 16.60 12.86 29.04
C ALA A 28 15.66 11.68 28.70
N SER A 29 14.87 11.21 29.65
CA SER A 29 13.77 10.28 29.39
C SER A 29 12.49 11.02 29.00
N ILE A 30 11.75 10.47 28.05
CA ILE A 30 10.55 11.06 27.47
C ILE A 30 9.42 10.04 27.54
N GLU A 31 8.30 10.46 28.10
CA GLU A 31 7.06 9.70 28.07
C GLU A 31 6.35 9.96 26.74
N VAL A 32 6.04 8.88 26.04
CA VAL A 32 5.33 8.92 24.77
C VAL A 32 4.15 7.96 24.79
N GLN A 33 3.08 8.36 24.11
CA GLN A 33 1.92 7.51 23.85
C GLN A 33 1.96 7.03 22.41
N LEU A 34 1.99 5.72 22.21
CA LEU A 34 1.88 5.10 20.88
C LEU A 34 0.49 5.41 20.30
N ILE A 35 0.42 5.86 19.05
CA ILE A 35 -0.83 6.33 18.44
C ILE A 35 -1.84 5.19 18.26
N ASP A 36 -1.38 4.04 17.75
CA ASP A 36 -2.25 2.92 17.41
C ASP A 36 -2.73 2.17 18.66
N SER A 37 -1.80 1.78 19.53
CA SER A 37 -2.09 0.98 20.72
C SER A 37 -2.54 1.80 21.93
N LYS A 38 -2.39 3.14 21.86
CA LYS A 38 -2.59 4.07 22.99
C LYS A 38 -1.75 3.76 24.23
N LYS A 39 -0.79 2.84 24.12
CA LYS A 39 0.09 2.42 25.21
C LYS A 39 1.09 3.53 25.52
N ILE A 40 1.30 3.77 26.80
CA ILE A 40 2.32 4.72 27.29
C ILE A 40 3.62 3.96 27.52
N ILE A 41 4.70 4.49 26.97
CA ILE A 41 6.06 3.98 27.15
C ILE A 41 7.00 5.13 27.49
N ILE A 42 8.07 4.82 28.22
CA ILE A 42 9.16 5.76 28.52
C ILE A 42 10.35 5.33 27.67
N VAL A 43 10.90 6.27 26.92
CA VAL A 43 12.05 6.05 26.04
C VAL A 43 13.08 7.15 26.26
N ASP A 44 14.35 6.86 25.99
CA ASP A 44 15.38 7.88 26.03
C ASP A 44 15.32 8.76 24.77
N ILE A 45 15.75 10.01 24.89
CA ILE A 45 15.77 10.97 23.78
C ILE A 45 16.54 10.44 22.56
N GLU A 46 17.56 9.60 22.77
CA GLU A 46 18.40 9.03 21.72
C GLU A 46 17.64 8.00 20.86
N ASP A 47 16.61 7.37 21.43
CA ASP A 47 15.77 6.37 20.76
C ASP A 47 14.59 7.02 20.00
N LEU A 48 14.42 8.34 20.13
CA LEU A 48 13.41 9.09 19.40
C LEU A 48 13.90 9.50 18.02
N LYS A 49 13.10 9.20 17.02
CA LYS A 49 13.26 9.77 15.69
C LYS A 49 12.23 10.88 15.48
N PHE A 50 12.73 12.08 15.21
CA PHE A 50 11.90 13.22 14.88
C PHE A 50 11.43 13.13 13.44
N LEU A 51 10.12 13.24 13.25
CA LEU A 51 9.57 13.46 11.93
C LEU A 51 9.97 14.88 11.47
N PRO A 52 10.30 15.07 10.18
CA PRO A 52 10.65 16.39 9.68
C PRO A 52 9.49 17.36 9.92
N SER A 53 9.65 18.28 10.87
CA SER A 53 8.68 19.33 11.21
C SER A 53 8.68 20.46 10.18
N LYS A 54 8.86 20.14 8.89
CA LYS A 54 8.42 21.09 7.89
C LYS A 54 6.91 21.15 8.09
N ALA A 55 6.41 22.31 8.49
CA ALA A 55 5.23 22.83 7.83
C ALA A 55 5.56 22.78 6.33
N VAL A 56 5.38 21.60 5.75
CA VAL A 56 5.26 21.46 4.33
C VAL A 56 4.01 22.26 4.09
N SER A 57 4.17 23.44 3.50
CA SER A 57 3.02 24.07 2.89
C SER A 57 2.38 22.99 2.02
N SER A 58 1.07 22.89 2.08
CA SER A 58 0.29 21.80 1.51
C SER A 58 0.62 21.55 0.02
N GLU A 59 1.34 22.47 -0.62
CA GLU A 59 1.82 22.39 -1.99
C GLU A 59 3.03 21.46 -2.22
N GLU A 60 3.91 21.17 -1.24
CA GLU A 60 5.18 20.44 -1.50
C GLU A 60 5.12 18.91 -1.24
N ILE A 61 4.04 18.38 -0.63
CA ILE A 61 3.90 16.93 -0.37
C ILE A 61 3.31 16.17 -1.57
N SER A 62 2.76 16.86 -2.56
CA SER A 62 1.99 16.22 -3.64
C SER A 62 2.83 15.44 -4.65
N ASP A 63 4.14 15.67 -4.73
CA ASP A 63 4.95 15.17 -5.85
C ASP A 63 5.78 13.91 -5.57
N GLN A 64 5.81 13.38 -4.34
CA GLN A 64 6.66 12.22 -4.01
C GLN A 64 5.98 11.08 -3.25
N CYS A 65 4.70 11.19 -2.89
CA CYS A 65 3.93 9.99 -2.62
C CYS A 65 3.49 9.41 -3.97
N PRO A 66 3.92 8.20 -4.38
CA PRO A 66 3.17 7.50 -5.40
C PRO A 66 1.74 7.42 -4.88
N VAL A 67 0.82 8.05 -5.61
CA VAL A 67 -0.61 7.85 -5.39
C VAL A 67 -0.83 6.36 -5.57
N ILE A 68 -1.00 5.65 -4.45
CA ILE A 68 -1.57 4.31 -4.48
C ILE A 68 -3.01 4.59 -4.87
N PRO A 69 -3.46 4.20 -6.07
CA PRO A 69 -4.85 4.41 -6.43
C PRO A 69 -5.70 3.73 -5.36
N ASP A 70 -6.62 4.48 -4.76
CA ASP A 70 -7.63 3.89 -3.89
C ASP A 70 -8.38 2.84 -4.72
N ASP A 71 -8.16 1.57 -4.39
CA ASP A 71 -8.80 0.41 -5.05
C ASP A 71 -10.34 0.46 -4.89
N ASP A 72 -10.82 1.32 -4.00
CA ASP A 72 -12.21 1.65 -3.70
C ASP A 72 -12.99 2.25 -4.90
N GLY A 73 -12.28 2.69 -5.96
CA GLY A 73 -12.86 3.30 -7.15
C GLY A 73 -13.08 2.36 -8.35
N VAL A 74 -12.65 1.10 -8.29
CA VAL A 74 -12.79 0.18 -9.42
C VAL A 74 -14.22 -0.38 -9.44
N ALA A 75 -14.92 -0.16 -10.56
CA ALA A 75 -16.29 -0.65 -10.72
C ALA A 75 -16.30 -2.19 -10.68
N LEU A 76 -17.31 -2.78 -10.03
CA LEU A 76 -17.42 -4.23 -9.88
C LEU A 76 -17.46 -4.95 -11.24
N GLU A 77 -18.00 -4.28 -12.27
CA GLU A 77 -17.99 -4.77 -13.64
C GLU A 77 -16.55 -4.95 -14.17
N ASP A 78 -15.65 -4.01 -13.89
CA ASP A 78 -14.26 -4.07 -14.34
C ASP A 78 -13.49 -5.19 -13.64
N ILE A 79 -13.76 -5.42 -12.35
CA ILE A 79 -13.20 -6.55 -11.59
C ILE A 79 -13.68 -7.88 -12.20
N THR A 80 -14.97 -7.97 -12.53
CA THR A 80 -15.56 -9.18 -13.13
C THR A 80 -14.95 -9.47 -14.49
N VAL A 81 -14.84 -8.45 -15.35
CA VAL A 81 -14.21 -8.58 -16.69
C VAL A 81 -12.73 -8.96 -16.57
N ALA A 82 -12.01 -8.42 -15.59
CA ALA A 82 -10.61 -8.79 -15.35
C ALA A 82 -10.48 -10.26 -14.94
N ALA A 83 -11.33 -10.74 -14.04
CA ALA A 83 -11.37 -12.14 -13.62
C ALA A 83 -11.68 -13.09 -14.79
N GLU A 84 -12.71 -12.79 -15.59
CA GLU A 84 -13.04 -13.58 -16.79
C GLU A 84 -11.86 -13.67 -17.76
N ARG A 85 -11.22 -12.53 -18.06
CA ARG A 85 -10.04 -12.49 -18.93
C ARG A 85 -8.89 -13.31 -18.37
N PHE A 86 -8.66 -13.28 -17.06
CA PHE A 86 -7.62 -14.07 -16.41
C PHE A 86 -7.81 -15.57 -16.70
N PHE A 87 -9.00 -16.11 -16.46
CA PHE A 87 -9.31 -17.52 -16.71
C PHE A 87 -9.22 -17.89 -18.19
N VAL A 88 -9.70 -17.04 -19.09
CA VAL A 88 -9.61 -17.30 -20.53
C VAL A 88 -8.15 -17.33 -21.00
N ILE A 89 -7.30 -16.43 -20.52
CA ILE A 89 -5.88 -16.41 -20.85
C ILE A 89 -5.16 -17.64 -20.29
N GLU A 90 -5.48 -18.05 -19.06
CA GLU A 90 -4.95 -19.29 -18.47
C GLU A 90 -5.31 -20.51 -19.32
N GLN A 91 -6.58 -20.66 -19.70
CA GLN A 91 -7.04 -21.76 -20.54
C GLN A 91 -6.37 -21.75 -21.91
N PHE A 92 -6.21 -20.57 -22.53
CA PHE A 92 -5.50 -20.44 -23.80
C PHE A 92 -4.01 -20.83 -23.68
N LYS A 93 -3.30 -20.36 -22.64
CA LYS A 93 -1.88 -20.70 -22.41
C LYS A 93 -1.68 -22.19 -22.11
N SER A 94 -2.66 -22.83 -21.48
CA SER A 94 -2.67 -24.29 -21.25
C SER A 94 -3.10 -25.12 -22.47
N GLY A 95 -3.48 -24.48 -23.58
CA GLY A 95 -3.93 -25.15 -24.80
C GLY A 95 -5.33 -25.76 -24.73
N LYS A 96 -6.11 -25.47 -23.68
CA LYS A 96 -7.49 -25.99 -23.51
C LYS A 96 -8.49 -25.35 -24.48
N ILE A 97 -8.23 -24.13 -24.91
CA ILE A 97 -9.06 -23.39 -25.87
C ILE A 97 -8.20 -22.82 -27.00
N SER A 98 -8.80 -22.68 -28.18
CA SER A 98 -8.18 -22.06 -29.35
C SER A 98 -8.15 -20.53 -29.25
N LEU A 99 -7.32 -19.89 -30.09
CA LEU A 99 -7.26 -18.44 -30.20
C LEU A 99 -8.62 -17.82 -30.60
N ALA A 100 -9.38 -18.49 -31.47
CA ALA A 100 -10.68 -18.00 -31.92
C ALA A 100 -11.71 -18.01 -30.78
N GLU A 101 -11.72 -19.06 -29.96
CA GLU A 101 -12.58 -19.18 -28.78
C GLU A 101 -12.19 -18.14 -27.72
N ALA A 102 -10.89 -17.99 -27.45
CA ALA A 102 -10.41 -17.02 -26.48
C ALA A 102 -10.77 -15.58 -26.87
N MET A 103 -10.57 -15.19 -28.14
CA MET A 103 -10.94 -13.88 -28.67
C MET A 103 -12.44 -13.60 -28.60
N LYS A 104 -13.27 -14.63 -28.82
CA LYS A 104 -14.72 -14.52 -28.71
C LYS A 104 -15.13 -14.29 -27.26
N SER A 105 -14.58 -15.04 -26.32
CA SER A 105 -14.91 -14.91 -24.89
C SER A 105 -14.46 -13.58 -24.29
N THR A 106 -13.29 -13.06 -24.65
CA THR A 106 -12.81 -11.77 -24.13
C THR A 106 -13.34 -10.55 -24.90
N HIS A 107 -14.08 -10.76 -26.00
CA HIS A 107 -14.54 -9.70 -26.91
C HIS A 107 -13.40 -8.81 -27.45
N THR A 108 -12.21 -9.40 -27.68
CA THR A 108 -11.03 -8.65 -28.13
C THR A 108 -10.55 -9.07 -29.51
N LYS A 109 -10.03 -8.12 -30.27
CA LYS A 109 -9.29 -8.39 -31.51
C LYS A 109 -7.97 -9.12 -31.20
N LYS A 110 -7.45 -9.85 -32.19
CA LYS A 110 -6.23 -10.69 -32.07
C LYS A 110 -5.04 -9.97 -31.43
N THR A 111 -4.73 -8.75 -31.90
CA THR A 111 -3.59 -7.96 -31.39
C THR A 111 -3.79 -7.54 -29.93
N ALA A 112 -5.00 -7.12 -29.56
CA ALA A 112 -5.34 -6.77 -28.19
C ALA A 112 -5.29 -8.00 -27.27
N PHE A 113 -5.75 -9.16 -27.74
CA PHE A 113 -5.67 -10.40 -26.97
C PHE A 113 -4.22 -10.78 -26.67
N TYR A 114 -3.32 -10.74 -27.65
CA TYR A 114 -1.90 -11.02 -27.40
C TYR A 114 -1.24 -10.00 -26.45
N ALA A 115 -1.69 -8.75 -26.45
CA ALA A 115 -1.23 -7.77 -25.46
C ALA A 115 -1.65 -8.15 -24.03
N LEU A 116 -2.86 -8.69 -23.85
CA LEU A 116 -3.32 -9.24 -22.57
C LEU A 116 -2.50 -10.48 -22.16
N VAL A 117 -2.26 -11.41 -23.09
CA VAL A 117 -1.45 -12.61 -22.84
C VAL A 117 -0.01 -12.25 -22.41
N LYS A 118 0.57 -11.19 -22.98
CA LYS A 118 1.91 -10.70 -22.61
C LYS A 118 1.96 -10.15 -21.18
N LYS A 119 0.87 -9.51 -20.72
CA LYS A 119 0.76 -8.94 -19.37
C LYS A 119 0.27 -9.94 -18.33
N TYR A 120 -0.12 -11.14 -18.74
CA TYR A 120 -0.62 -12.17 -17.84
C TYR A 120 0.47 -12.66 -16.89
N ASP A 121 0.20 -12.55 -15.59
CA ASP A 121 1.02 -13.08 -14.53
C ASP A 121 0.16 -14.06 -13.70
N PRO A 122 0.50 -15.37 -13.67
CA PRO A 122 -0.28 -16.36 -12.94
C PRO A 122 -0.30 -16.11 -11.42
N SER A 123 0.66 -15.36 -10.87
CA SER A 123 0.71 -15.03 -9.43
C SER A 123 -0.32 -13.99 -9.01
N LEU A 124 -0.89 -13.25 -9.97
CA LEU A 124 -1.93 -12.24 -9.73
C LEU A 124 -3.35 -12.83 -9.71
N GLY A 125 -3.50 -14.10 -10.10
CA GLY A 125 -4.76 -14.81 -9.96
C GLY A 125 -5.00 -15.21 -8.52
N ALA A 126 -6.26 -15.27 -8.10
CA ALA A 126 -6.59 -15.88 -6.82
C ALA A 126 -6.08 -17.32 -6.81
N SER A 127 -5.08 -17.60 -5.95
CA SER A 127 -4.70 -18.96 -5.61
C SER A 127 -5.94 -19.61 -5.02
N VAL A 128 -6.61 -20.46 -5.81
CA VAL A 128 -7.78 -21.20 -5.33
C VAL A 128 -7.36 -21.89 -4.04
N PRO A 129 -7.96 -21.57 -2.87
CA PRO A 129 -7.65 -22.29 -1.66
C PRO A 129 -7.98 -23.75 -1.95
N SER A 130 -6.97 -24.60 -1.92
CA SER A 130 -7.16 -26.04 -2.00
C SER A 130 -8.03 -26.41 -0.82
N GLN A 131 -9.32 -26.67 -1.06
CA GLN A 131 -10.17 -27.28 -0.06
C GLN A 131 -9.63 -28.69 0.16
N ASN A 132 -8.91 -28.86 1.26
CA ASN A 132 -8.65 -30.15 1.90
C ASN A 132 -9.72 -30.38 2.97
#